data_AF-A0A480A6D5-F1
#
_entry.id   AF-A0A480A6D5-F1
#
_cell.length_a   1.000
_cell.length_b   1.000
_cell.length_c   1.000
_cell.angle_alpha   90.00
_cell.angle_beta   90.00
_cell.angle_gamma   90.00
#
_symmetry.space_group_name_H-M   'P 1'
#
loop_
_entity.id
_entity.type
_entity.pdbx_description
1 polymer ?
#
loop_
_entity_poly.entity_id
_entity_poly.type
_entity_poly.pdbx_seq_one_letter_code
_entity_poly.pdbx_strand_id
1 'polypeptide(L)' 'MAHSTGKKLANIMNFEQKRRALMTGDSSGIGTATALAYAKAGIDVALVSRSQDKLESVAKAAH' A
#
# COMPACT_ATOMS: atom_id res chain seq x y z
N MET A 1 -12.69 -10.06 -39.21
CA MET A 1 -12.14 -10.54 -37.92
C MET A 1 -10.78 -9.88 -37.62
N ALA A 2 -10.73 -8.62 -37.18
CA ALA A 2 -9.48 -7.97 -36.73
C ALA A 2 -9.76 -6.63 -36.02
N HIS A 3 -10.36 -6.63 -34.82
CA HIS A 3 -10.67 -5.36 -34.11
C HIS A 3 -10.42 -5.35 -32.59
N SER A 4 -9.76 -6.36 -32.01
CA SER A 4 -9.64 -6.50 -30.55
C SER A 4 -8.20 -6.43 -29.99
N THR A 5 -7.17 -6.64 -30.83
CA THR A 5 -5.78 -6.83 -30.34
C THR A 5 -5.17 -5.57 -29.70
N GLY A 6 -5.47 -4.37 -30.20
CA GLY A 6 -4.86 -3.12 -29.72
C GLY A 6 -5.22 -2.73 -28.28
N LYS A 7 -6.50 -2.85 -27.90
CA LYS A 7 -6.94 -2.57 -26.52
C LYS A 7 -6.41 -3.58 -25.51
N LYS A 8 -6.25 -4.84 -25.91
CA LYS A 8 -5.74 -5.91 -25.04
C LYS A 8 -4.30 -5.63 -24.63
N LEU A 9 -3.45 -5.20 -25.56
CA LEU A 9 -2.05 -4.85 -25.29
C LEU A 9 -1.92 -3.63 -24.36
N ALA A 10 -2.74 -2.60 -24.57
CA ALA A 10 -2.75 -1.41 -23.71
C ALA A 10 -3.12 -1.73 -22.25
N ASN A 11 -4.12 -2.60 -22.03
CA ASN A 11 -4.48 -3.04 -20.68
C ASN A 11 -3.37 -3.87 -20.00
N ILE A 12 -2.58 -4.64 -20.77
CA ILE A 12 -1.46 -5.43 -20.23
C ILE A 12 -0.28 -4.52 -19.82
N MET A 13 -0.14 -3.36 -20.45
CA MET A 13 0.94 -2.41 -20.20
C MET A 13 0.57 -1.26 -19.25
N ASN A 14 -0.63 -1.27 -18.66
CA ASN A 14 -1.06 -0.23 -17.73
C ASN A 14 -0.50 -0.49 -16.32
N PHE A 15 0.61 0.18 -16.00
CA PHE A 15 1.13 0.24 -14.62
C PHE A 15 0.53 1.45 -13.92
N GLU A 16 -0.35 1.22 -12.95
CA GLU A 16 -0.83 2.27 -12.06
C GLU A 16 0.34 2.82 -11.22
N GLN A 17 0.62 4.12 -11.35
CA GLN A 17 1.62 4.84 -10.55
C GLN A 17 1.09 5.07 -9.13
N LYS A 18 0.91 3.98 -8.37
CA LYS A 18 0.45 4.04 -6.99
C LYS A 18 1.62 4.35 -6.06
N ARG A 19 1.43 5.35 -5.20
CA ARG A 19 2.43 5.71 -4.18
C ARG A 19 2.52 4.61 -3.12
N ARG A 20 3.75 4.29 -2.71
CA ARG A 20 4.05 3.27 -1.69
C ARG A 20 5.00 3.83 -0.66
N ALA A 21 4.85 3.41 0.60
CA ALA A 21 5.70 3.82 1.70
C ALA A 21 6.23 2.60 2.47
N LEU A 22 7.55 2.54 2.64
CA LEU A 22 8.22 1.60 3.54
C LEU A 22 8.56 2.35 4.83
N MET A 23 8.02 1.89 5.95
CA MET A 23 8.09 2.61 7.22
C MET A 23 8.74 1.75 8.29
N THR A 24 9.45 2.38 9.24
CA THR A 24 10.05 1.71 10.39
C THR A 24 9.57 2.34 11.69
N GLY A 25 9.54 1.57 12.78
CA GLY A 25 9.13 2.08 14.11
C GLY A 25 7.63 2.41 14.19
N ASP A 26 6.82 1.73 13.40
CA ASP A 26 5.40 1.94 13.14
C ASP A 26 4.45 1.11 14.01
N SER A 27 4.99 0.33 14.95
CA SER A 27 4.18 -0.37 15.96
C SER A 27 3.64 0.53 17.08
N SER A 28 4.01 1.82 17.15
CA SER A 28 3.42 2.79 18.09
C SER A 28 3.67 4.25 17.69
N GLY A 29 3.03 5.18 18.39
CA GLY A 29 3.33 6.62 18.33
C GLY A 29 3.20 7.23 16.94
N ILE A 30 4.19 8.03 16.55
CA ILE A 30 4.19 8.77 15.26
C ILE A 30 4.17 7.82 14.06
N GLY A 31 4.89 6.70 14.14
CA GLY A 31 4.93 5.72 13.05
C GLY A 31 3.55 5.14 12.77
N THR A 32 2.80 4.76 13.81
CA THR A 32 1.41 4.31 13.68
C THR A 32 0.50 5.40 13.11
N ALA A 33 0.56 6.62 13.66
CA ALA A 33 -0.28 7.72 13.19
C ALA A 33 -0.04 8.02 11.69
N THR A 34 1.23 8.00 11.27
CA THR A 34 1.63 8.21 9.87
C THR A 34 1.16 7.07 8.97
N ALA A 35 1.32 5.80 9.40
CA ALA A 35 0.86 4.64 8.64
C ALA A 35 -0.65 4.70 8.37
N LEU A 36 -1.44 5.06 9.38
CA LEU A 36 -2.89 5.22 9.25
C LEU A 36 -3.26 6.38 8.31
N ALA A 37 -2.54 7.50 8.39
CA ALA A 37 -2.76 8.64 7.50
C ALA A 37 -2.44 8.29 6.04
N TYR A 38 -1.36 7.54 5.80
CA TYR A 38 -0.96 7.10 4.45
C TYR A 38 -1.96 6.10 3.86
N ALA A 39 -2.40 5.12 4.66
CA ALA A 39 -3.42 4.17 4.23
C ALA A 39 -4.73 4.88 3.85
N LYS A 40 -5.18 5.85 4.66
CA LYS A 40 -6.35 6.71 4.35
C LYS A 40 -6.17 7.53 3.07
N ALA A 41 -4.94 7.90 2.72
CA ALA A 41 -4.62 8.60 1.48
C ALA A 41 -4.48 7.67 0.25
N GLY A 42 -4.77 6.36 0.41
CA GLY A 42 -4.68 5.37 -0.66
C GLY A 42 -3.25 4.95 -1.01
N ILE A 43 -2.29 5.22 -0.13
CA ILE A 43 -0.89 4.80 -0.28
C ILE A 43 -0.76 3.37 0.23
N ASP A 44 -0.09 2.51 -0.54
CA ASP A 44 0.25 1.17 -0.04
C ASP A 44 1.37 1.30 1.00
N VAL A 45 1.14 0.81 2.21
CA VAL A 45 2.10 0.89 3.31
C VAL A 45 2.70 -0.49 3.61
N ALA A 46 4.02 -0.54 3.75
CA ALA A 46 4.75 -1.69 4.24
C ALA A 46 5.31 -1.35 5.62
N LEU A 47 4.84 -2.07 6.64
CA LEU A 47 5.17 -1.79 8.03
C LEU A 47 6.36 -2.61 8.53
N VAL A 48 7.28 -1.99 9.28
CA VAL A 48 8.50 -2.64 9.79
C VAL A 48 8.78 -2.27 11.24
N SER A 49 8.68 -3.25 12.12
CA SER A 49 9.17 -3.14 13.49
C SER A 49 9.51 -4.53 14.06
N ARG A 50 10.00 -4.55 15.30
CA ARG A 50 10.45 -5.78 15.97
C ARG A 50 9.30 -6.67 16.46
N SER A 51 8.08 -6.15 16.58
CA SER A 51 6.95 -6.84 17.21
C SER A 51 5.82 -7.03 16.21
N GLN A 52 5.69 -8.26 15.70
CA GLN A 52 4.69 -8.63 14.71
C GLN A 52 3.25 -8.37 15.19
N ASP A 53 2.90 -8.77 16.42
CA ASP A 53 1.55 -8.60 16.97
C ASP A 53 1.08 -7.13 16.98
N LYS A 54 2.01 -6.21 17.25
CA LYS A 54 1.72 -4.77 17.19
C LYS A 54 1.54 -4.29 15.76
N LEU A 55 2.35 -4.77 14.81
CA LEU A 55 2.19 -4.46 13.38
C LEU A 55 0.85 -4.94 12.84
N GLU A 56 0.41 -6.14 13.23
CA GLU A 56 -0.89 -6.68 12.82
C GLU A 56 -2.06 -5.84 13.34
N SER A 57 -1.94 -5.33 14.56
CA SER A 57 -2.94 -4.41 15.13
C SER A 57 -3.04 -3.11 14.33
N VAL A 58 -1.89 -2.56 13.91
CA VAL A 58 -1.83 -1.37 13.05
C VAL A 58 -2.37 -1.67 11.65
N ALA A 59 -2.01 -2.81 11.06
CA ALA A 59 -2.49 -3.23 9.75
C ALA A 59 -4.01 -3.38 9.71
N LYS A 60 -4.61 -4.00 10.75
CA LYS A 60 -6.07 -4.09 10.90
C LYS A 60 -6.75 -2.73 10.99
N ALA A 61 -6.11 -1.75 11.65
CA ALA A 61 -6.64 -0.40 11.77
C ALA A 61 -6.42 0.46 10.50
N ALA A 62 -5.53 0.04 9.59
CA ALA A 62 -5.21 0.72 8.34
C ALA A 62 -6.12 0.30 7.16
N HIS A 63 -6.92 -0.75 7.34
CA HIS A 63 -7.86 -1.28 6.34
C HIS A 63 -9.23 -0.61 6.38
#